data_AF-A0A4W5MF90-F1
#
_entry.id   AF-A0A4W5MF90-F1
#
_cell.length_a   1.000
_cell.length_b   1.000
_cell.length_c   1.000
_cell.angle_alpha   90.00
_cell.angle_beta   90.00
_cell.angle_gamma   90.00
#
_symmetry.space_group_name_H-M   'P 1'
#
loop_
_entity.id
_entity.type
_entity.pdbx_description
1 polymer ?
#
loop_
_entity_poly.entity_id
_entity_poly.type
_entity_poly.pdbx_seq_one_letter_code
_entity_poly.pdbx_strand_id
1 'polypeptide(L)'
;GQKCGVQLKIRKVSLMFCMLTVDSELAPFSSVFQRYTGSSQDPDSAAVDATQKELQCCGIYDYRDWLATPWFNHSGRGSVPHSCCNSTYHTCNGTLELPGLLYPKWCVCLVIVGSSRAPRVSLQVIDVIIPDLVGETALRVIILLSLN
;
A
#
# COMPACT_ATOMS: atom_id res chain seq x y z
N GLY A 1 -17.33 -19.31 6.16
CA GLY A 1 -18.04 -18.04 5.90
C GLY A 1 -17.48 -16.87 6.69
N GLN A 2 -17.69 -16.83 8.02
CA GLN A 2 -17.43 -15.64 8.85
C GLN A 2 -15.96 -15.20 8.95
N LYS A 3 -14.97 -16.12 9.09
CA LYS A 3 -13.54 -15.76 9.18
C LYS A 3 -13.02 -14.98 7.95
N CYS A 4 -13.47 -15.36 6.75
CA CYS A 4 -13.10 -14.67 5.51
C CYS A 4 -13.77 -13.29 5.39
N GLY A 5 -15.05 -13.18 5.79
CA GLY A 5 -15.76 -11.90 5.81
C GLY A 5 -15.23 -10.91 6.85
N VAL A 6 -14.79 -11.39 8.02
CA VAL A 6 -14.14 -10.58 9.07
C VAL A 6 -12.77 -10.13 8.61
N GLN A 7 -11.94 -11.02 8.05
CA GLN A 7 -10.64 -10.66 7.46
C GLN A 7 -10.77 -9.66 6.31
N LEU A 8 -11.79 -9.81 5.45
CA LEU A 8 -12.06 -8.88 4.35
C LEU A 8 -12.50 -7.51 4.86
N LYS A 9 -13.30 -7.45 5.94
CA LYS A 9 -13.70 -6.20 6.60
C LYS A 9 -12.50 -5.52 7.29
N ILE A 10 -11.68 -6.27 8.01
CA ILE A 10 -10.45 -5.77 8.66
C ILE A 10 -9.48 -5.21 7.62
N ARG A 11 -9.25 -5.93 6.51
CA ARG A 11 -8.45 -5.45 5.38
C ARG A 11 -8.99 -4.14 4.82
N LYS A 12 -10.30 -4.04 4.57
CA LYS A 12 -10.92 -2.80 4.09
C LYS A 12 -10.77 -1.62 5.05
N VAL A 13 -10.89 -1.86 6.36
CA VAL A 13 -10.69 -0.82 7.39
C VAL A 13 -9.23 -0.37 7.46
N SER A 14 -8.27 -1.31 7.38
CA SER A 14 -6.84 -1.00 7.35
C SER A 14 -6.43 -0.23 6.08
N LEU A 15 -7.00 -0.60 4.92
CA LEU A 15 -6.88 0.15 3.67
C LEU A 15 -7.47 1.57 3.78
N MET A 16 -8.65 1.73 4.40
CA MET A 16 -9.29 3.04 4.57
C MET A 16 -8.49 3.96 5.48
N PHE A 17 -7.97 3.43 6.60
CA PHE A 17 -7.13 4.21 7.52
C PHE A 17 -5.84 4.66 6.84
N CYS A 18 -5.26 3.79 6.03
CA CYS A 18 -4.05 4.12 5.30
C CYS A 18 -4.25 5.21 4.25
N MET A 19 -5.37 5.19 3.50
CA MET A 19 -5.72 6.29 2.58
C MET A 19 -5.93 7.63 3.30
N LEU A 20 -6.24 7.63 4.60
CA LEU A 20 -6.38 8.84 5.42
C LEU A 20 -5.04 9.33 6.01
N THR A 21 -4.09 8.42 6.26
CA THR A 21 -2.76 8.75 6.80
C THR A 21 -1.73 9.13 5.74
N VAL A 22 -1.92 8.70 4.49
CA VAL A 22 -0.98 9.00 3.40
C VAL A 22 -0.82 10.52 3.19
N ASP A 23 -1.89 11.31 3.29
CA ASP A 23 -1.86 12.75 2.99
C ASP A 23 -0.80 13.54 3.79
N SER A 24 -0.54 13.19 5.05
CA SER A 24 0.46 13.88 5.89
C SER A 24 1.89 13.34 5.73
N GLU A 25 2.09 12.13 5.20
CA GLU A 25 3.40 11.46 5.13
C GLU A 25 3.92 11.24 3.69
N LEU A 26 3.13 11.59 2.68
CA LEU A 26 3.49 11.45 1.26
C LEU A 26 4.63 12.35 0.79
N ALA A 27 4.78 13.54 1.39
CA ALA A 27 5.75 14.53 0.93
C ALA A 27 7.19 13.99 0.87
N PRO A 28 7.76 13.41 1.95
CA PRO A 28 9.10 12.82 1.88
C PRO A 28 9.16 11.63 0.91
N PHE A 29 8.12 10.78 0.88
CA PHE A 29 8.10 9.59 0.02
C PHE A 29 8.09 9.93 -1.47
N SER A 30 7.31 10.94 -1.86
CA SER A 30 7.25 11.45 -3.24
C SER A 30 8.59 12.01 -3.72
N SER A 31 9.33 12.68 -2.83
CA SER A 31 10.62 13.29 -3.18
C SER A 31 11.69 12.26 -3.55
N VAL A 32 11.67 11.08 -2.92
CA VAL A 32 12.62 9.99 -3.21
C VAL A 32 12.36 9.41 -4.61
N PHE A 33 11.10 9.21 -4.98
CA PHE A 33 10.74 8.75 -6.34
C PHE A 33 11.12 9.77 -7.42
N GLN A 34 11.04 11.07 -7.12
CA GLN A 34 11.47 12.13 -8.05
C GLN A 34 12.99 12.16 -8.28
N ARG A 35 13.77 11.70 -7.29
CA ARG A 35 15.23 11.65 -7.34
C ARG A 35 15.77 10.31 -7.83
N TYR A 36 14.90 9.33 -8.08
CA TYR A 36 15.29 8.02 -8.57
C TYR A 36 16.10 8.14 -9.87
N THR A 37 17.22 7.41 -9.93
CA THR A 37 18.13 7.40 -11.08
C THR A 37 18.22 6.01 -11.73
N GLY A 38 17.75 4.96 -11.03
CA GLY A 38 17.91 3.57 -11.44
C GLY A 38 19.30 3.00 -11.21
N SER A 39 20.23 3.77 -10.61
CA SER A 39 21.56 3.30 -10.24
C SER A 39 21.54 2.67 -8.86
N SER A 40 22.09 1.45 -8.73
CA SER A 40 22.26 0.81 -7.43
C SER A 40 23.29 1.49 -6.53
N GLN A 41 24.10 2.41 -7.08
CA GLN A 41 25.05 3.23 -6.31
C GLN A 41 24.40 4.49 -5.73
N ASP A 42 23.22 4.87 -6.23
CA ASP A 42 22.46 5.99 -5.71
C ASP A 42 21.62 5.52 -4.50
N PRO A 43 21.79 6.11 -3.31
CA PRO A 43 21.14 5.63 -2.10
C PRO A 43 19.62 5.75 -2.14
N ASP A 44 19.09 6.78 -2.80
CA ASP A 44 17.65 6.98 -2.98
C ASP A 44 17.06 5.86 -3.86
N SER A 45 17.73 5.54 -4.97
CA SER A 45 17.34 4.45 -5.86
C SER A 45 17.45 3.07 -5.21
N ALA A 46 18.54 2.83 -4.47
CA ALA A 46 18.72 1.59 -3.72
C ALA A 46 17.64 1.40 -2.64
N ALA A 47 17.26 2.47 -1.94
CA ALA A 47 16.20 2.44 -0.94
C ALA A 47 14.82 2.13 -1.56
N VAL A 48 14.49 2.75 -2.69
CA VAL A 48 13.25 2.46 -3.43
C VAL A 48 13.22 0.99 -3.88
N ASP A 49 14.30 0.51 -4.48
CA ASP A 49 14.38 -0.86 -4.99
C ASP A 49 14.29 -1.91 -3.87
N ALA A 50 14.93 -1.65 -2.73
CA ALA A 50 14.86 -2.52 -1.55
C ALA A 50 13.43 -2.56 -1.01
N THR A 51 12.80 -1.39 -0.84
CA THR A 51 11.42 -1.26 -0.35
C THR A 51 10.43 -2.02 -1.23
N GLN A 52 10.54 -1.88 -2.55
CA GLN A 52 9.66 -2.56 -3.50
C GLN A 52 9.78 -4.08 -3.45
N LYS A 53 11.02 -4.59 -3.34
CA LYS A 53 11.29 -6.03 -3.23
C LYS A 53 10.82 -6.61 -1.90
N GLU A 54 11.14 -5.94 -0.79
CA GLU A 54 10.82 -6.42 0.56
C GLU A 54 9.31 -6.42 0.82
N LEU A 55 8.63 -5.34 0.42
CA LEU A 55 7.20 -5.18 0.66
C LEU A 55 6.34 -5.75 -0.48
N GLN A 56 6.96 -6.18 -1.58
CA GLN A 56 6.28 -6.70 -2.75
C GLN A 56 5.22 -5.71 -3.27
N CYS A 57 5.68 -4.49 -3.55
CA CYS A 57 4.88 -3.35 -3.96
C CYS A 57 5.52 -2.65 -5.16
N CYS A 58 4.76 -1.79 -5.85
CA CYS A 58 5.28 -1.02 -6.97
C CYS A 58 4.68 0.38 -6.99
N GLY A 59 5.53 1.41 -6.90
CA GLY A 59 5.11 2.80 -6.80
C GLY A 59 4.59 3.20 -5.42
N ILE A 60 4.19 4.45 -5.29
CA ILE A 60 3.66 5.02 -4.05
C ILE A 60 2.29 4.38 -3.77
N TYR A 61 1.39 4.52 -4.73
CA TYR A 61 0.07 3.93 -4.81
C TYR A 61 0.03 2.78 -5.81
N ASP A 62 0.61 2.97 -7.00
CA ASP A 62 0.69 1.94 -8.02
C ASP A 62 1.84 2.19 -9.02
N TYR A 63 2.04 1.26 -9.94
CA TYR A 63 3.11 1.35 -10.94
C TYR A 63 3.02 2.61 -11.82
N ARG A 64 1.85 3.26 -11.91
CA ARG A 64 1.63 4.44 -12.75
C ARG A 64 2.25 5.69 -12.16
N ASP A 65 2.57 5.68 -10.87
CA ASP A 65 3.34 6.78 -10.24
C ASP A 65 4.68 7.00 -10.94
N TRP A 66 5.27 5.93 -11.49
CA TRP A 66 6.49 6.02 -12.27
C TRP A 66 6.33 6.90 -13.51
N LEU A 67 5.15 6.94 -14.14
CA LEU A 67 4.89 7.72 -15.36
C LEU A 67 5.15 9.22 -15.17
N ALA A 68 5.01 9.72 -13.93
CA ALA A 68 5.23 11.12 -13.59
C ALA A 68 6.67 11.42 -13.14
N THR A 69 7.56 10.41 -13.09
CA THR A 69 8.95 10.61 -12.65
C THR A 69 9.86 11.08 -13.79
N PRO A 70 10.87 11.93 -13.50
CA PRO A 70 11.88 12.31 -14.48
C PRO A 70 12.61 11.10 -15.04
N TRP A 71 12.92 10.11 -14.20
CA TRP A 71 13.59 8.89 -14.64
C TRP A 71 12.78 8.14 -15.70
N PHE A 72 11.47 7.99 -15.53
CA PHE A 72 10.66 7.27 -16.51
C PHE A 72 10.69 7.92 -17.89
N ASN A 73 10.62 9.26 -17.92
CA ASN A 73 10.63 10.03 -19.16
C ASN A 73 11.98 9.98 -19.89
N HIS A 74 13.10 9.99 -19.15
CA HIS A 74 14.44 10.06 -19.74
C HIS A 74 15.13 8.71 -19.92
N SER A 75 14.84 7.74 -19.05
CA SER A 75 15.62 6.50 -18.91
C SER A 75 14.78 5.24 -18.72
N GLY A 76 13.52 5.37 -18.27
CA GLY A 76 12.65 4.24 -17.99
C GLY A 76 12.15 3.51 -19.24
N ARG A 77 12.22 4.11 -20.43
CA ARG A 77 11.95 3.45 -21.74
C ARG A 77 10.63 2.66 -21.78
N GLY A 78 9.58 3.15 -21.13
CA GLY A 78 8.28 2.46 -21.06
C GLY A 78 8.22 1.29 -20.07
N SER A 79 9.21 1.19 -19.19
CA SER A 79 9.28 0.22 -18.09
C SER A 79 9.38 0.91 -16.73
N VAL A 80 8.91 0.21 -15.70
CA VAL A 80 9.20 0.52 -14.30
C VAL A 80 10.47 -0.19 -13.85
N PRO A 81 11.06 0.16 -12.70
CA PRO A 81 12.19 -0.58 -12.15
C PRO A 81 11.92 -2.07 -12.01
N HIS A 82 12.95 -2.89 -12.23
CA HIS A 82 12.85 -4.34 -12.07
C HIS A 82 12.47 -4.78 -10.66
N SER A 83 12.72 -3.94 -9.65
CA SER A 83 12.27 -4.14 -8.26
C SER A 83 10.74 -4.21 -8.12
N CYS A 84 9.97 -3.69 -9.07
CA CYS A 84 8.51 -3.86 -9.14
C CYS A 84 8.04 -5.24 -9.61
N CYS A 85 8.94 -6.07 -10.13
CA CYS A 85 8.55 -7.36 -10.69
C CYS A 85 8.13 -8.36 -9.62
N ASN A 86 6.99 -9.01 -9.85
CA ASN A 86 6.57 -10.08 -8.98
C ASN A 86 7.49 -11.29 -9.16
N SER A 87 8.17 -11.66 -8.06
CA SER A 87 9.13 -12.77 -8.01
C SER A 87 8.58 -14.13 -8.47
N THR A 88 7.26 -14.29 -8.53
CA THR A 88 6.59 -15.49 -9.08
C THR A 88 6.77 -15.61 -10.60
N TYR A 89 7.04 -14.50 -11.30
CA TYR A 89 7.17 -14.44 -12.75
C TYR A 89 8.61 -14.15 -13.18
N HIS A 90 9.34 -15.19 -13.54
CA HIS A 90 10.72 -15.08 -14.02
C HIS A 90 10.87 -14.29 -15.34
N THR A 91 9.78 -14.13 -16.09
CA THR A 91 9.74 -13.38 -17.35
C THR A 91 9.47 -11.89 -17.14
N CYS A 92 9.23 -11.45 -15.90
CA CYS A 92 8.97 -10.05 -15.64
C CYS A 92 10.23 -9.20 -15.88
N ASN A 93 10.10 -8.21 -16.76
CA ASN A 93 11.17 -7.28 -17.09
C ASN A 93 10.81 -5.80 -16.78
N GLY A 94 9.71 -5.57 -16.07
CA GLY A 94 9.26 -4.20 -15.73
C GLY A 94 8.47 -3.50 -16.85
N THR A 95 8.26 -4.13 -18.02
CA THR A 95 7.50 -3.51 -19.12
C THR A 95 6.06 -3.20 -18.74
N LEU A 96 5.56 -2.05 -19.20
CA LEU A 96 4.15 -1.66 -19.04
C LEU A 96 3.21 -2.35 -20.04
N GLU A 97 3.73 -3.13 -21.00
CA GLU A 97 2.92 -3.97 -21.89
C GLU A 97 2.26 -5.14 -21.14
N LEU A 98 2.88 -5.60 -20.04
CA LEU A 98 2.45 -6.73 -19.24
C LEU A 98 2.35 -6.33 -17.75
N PRO A 99 1.48 -5.37 -17.40
CA PRO A 99 1.40 -4.85 -16.03
C PRO A 99 0.94 -5.90 -15.02
N GLY A 100 0.31 -7.00 -15.47
CA GLY A 100 -0.09 -8.12 -14.63
C GLY A 100 1.08 -8.91 -14.01
N LEU A 101 2.32 -8.69 -14.48
CA LEU A 101 3.53 -9.30 -13.90
C LEU A 101 4.14 -8.46 -12.77
N LEU A 102 3.64 -7.25 -12.55
CA LEU A 102 4.13 -6.34 -11.51
C LEU A 102 3.42 -6.58 -10.18
N TYR A 103 4.04 -6.14 -9.09
CA TYR A 103 3.37 -6.12 -7.79
C TYR A 103 2.19 -5.14 -7.79
N PRO A 104 0.97 -5.57 -7.40
CA PRO A 104 -0.23 -4.72 -7.43
C PRO A 104 -0.40 -3.88 -6.15
N LYS A 105 0.51 -4.00 -5.18
CA LYS A 105 0.39 -3.33 -3.89
C LYS A 105 1.04 -1.94 -3.93
N TRP A 106 0.39 -0.99 -3.28
CA TRP A 106 0.88 0.33 -2.87
C TRP A 106 1.99 0.27 -1.79
N CYS A 107 3.17 0.85 -2.08
CA CYS A 107 4.29 0.86 -1.13
C CYS A 107 4.04 1.77 0.06
N VAL A 108 3.44 2.94 -0.15
CA VAL A 108 3.24 3.94 0.93
C VAL A 108 2.49 3.33 2.10
N CYS A 109 1.55 2.46 1.81
CA CYS A 109 0.73 1.86 2.83
C CYS A 109 1.41 0.74 3.60
N LEU A 110 2.24 -0.06 2.91
CA LEU A 110 3.02 -1.09 3.57
C LEU A 110 4.11 -0.46 4.46
N VAL A 111 4.69 0.66 4.03
CA VAL A 111 5.63 1.44 4.83
C VAL A 111 4.93 2.05 6.05
N ILE A 112 3.76 2.68 5.90
CA ILE A 112 3.02 3.26 7.04
C ILE A 112 2.54 2.16 7.99
N VAL A 113 1.98 1.05 7.48
CA VAL A 113 1.52 -0.07 8.30
C VAL A 113 2.70 -0.80 8.98
N GLY A 114 3.90 -0.77 8.39
CA GLY A 114 5.13 -1.36 8.95
C GLY A 114 5.95 -0.42 9.86
N SER A 115 5.89 0.90 9.63
CA SER A 115 6.62 1.93 10.38
C SER A 115 5.81 2.51 11.54
N SER A 116 4.48 2.45 11.46
CA SER A 116 3.65 2.84 12.58
C SER A 116 3.88 1.86 13.74
N ARG A 117 4.26 2.42 14.91
CA ARG A 117 3.45 2.13 16.09
C ARG A 117 2.04 2.47 15.62
N ALA A 118 1.29 1.48 15.12
CA ALA A 118 -0.14 1.64 14.98
C ALA A 118 -0.57 2.33 16.28
N PRO A 119 -1.37 3.42 16.25
CA PRO A 119 -1.98 3.85 17.50
C PRO A 119 -2.48 2.57 18.14
N ARG A 120 -2.18 2.35 19.44
CA ARG A 120 -2.76 1.22 20.15
C ARG A 120 -4.25 1.51 20.22
N VAL A 121 -4.95 1.37 19.10
CA VAL A 121 -6.38 1.37 19.01
C VAL A 121 -6.72 0.02 19.61
N SER A 122 -6.93 -0.01 20.92
CA SER A 122 -7.69 -1.10 21.51
C SER A 122 -9.04 -1.05 20.84
N LEU A 123 -9.25 -1.93 19.86
CA LEU A 123 -10.53 -2.12 19.22
C LEU A 123 -11.45 -2.77 20.25
N GLN A 124 -12.00 -1.98 21.16
CA GLN A 124 -13.04 -2.45 22.05
C GLN A 124 -14.32 -2.47 21.22
N VAL A 125 -14.72 -3.68 20.79
CA VAL A 125 -16.07 -3.92 20.29
C VAL A 125 -16.97 -3.80 21.53
N ILE A 126 -17.56 -2.62 21.76
CA ILE A 126 -18.56 -2.45 22.81
C ILE A 126 -19.91 -2.86 22.22
N ASP A 127 -20.37 -4.00 22.73
CA ASP A 127 -21.65 -4.70 22.57
C ASP A 127 -21.97 -5.35 21.21
N VAL A 128 -21.94 -6.70 21.24
CA VAL A 128 -22.65 -7.58 20.31
C VAL A 128 -24.03 -7.85 20.91
N ILE A 129 -25.08 -7.25 20.34
CA ILE A 129 -26.46 -7.65 20.60
C ILE A 129 -27.05 -8.20 19.30
N ILE A 130 -27.26 -9.52 19.26
CA ILE A 130 -28.21 -10.16 18.34
C ILE A 130 -29.08 -11.12 19.18
N PRO A 131 -30.31 -10.73 19.55
CA PRO A 131 -31.43 -11.66 19.61
C PRO A 131 -32.07 -11.70 18.21
N ASP A 132 -32.34 -12.92 17.73
CA ASP A 132 -32.93 -13.17 16.42
C ASP A 132 -34.35 -12.61 16.27
N LEU A 133 -34.76 -12.54 14.99
CA LEU A 133 -36.13 -12.40 14.46
C LEU A 133 -36.70 -10.97 14.48
N VAL A 134 -37.04 -10.49 13.28
CA VAL A 134 -37.82 -9.27 12.98
C VAL A 134 -37.01 -7.97 12.83
N GLY A 135 -36.60 -7.68 11.60
CA GLY A 135 -36.62 -6.33 11.05
C GLY A 135 -35.40 -5.44 11.34
N GLU A 136 -34.67 -5.12 10.27
CA GLU A 136 -33.65 -4.07 10.11
C GLU A 136 -33.12 -3.37 11.37
N THR A 137 -32.00 -3.86 11.92
CA THR A 137 -31.11 -3.02 12.72
C THR A 137 -29.93 -2.59 11.86
N ALA A 138 -29.94 -1.30 11.48
CA ALA A 138 -28.80 -0.67 10.83
C ALA A 138 -27.56 -0.83 11.72
N LEU A 139 -26.49 -1.37 11.14
CA LEU A 139 -25.19 -1.52 11.79
C LEU A 139 -24.57 -0.13 11.99
N ARG A 140 -24.91 0.56 13.08
CA ARG A 140 -24.21 1.78 13.50
C ARG A 140 -22.95 1.38 14.26
N VAL A 141 -21.86 1.22 13.52
CA VAL A 141 -20.52 1.10 14.12
C VAL A 141 -20.11 2.50 14.61
N ILE A 142 -20.32 2.77 15.90
CA ILE A 142 -19.80 3.99 16.53
C ILE A 142 -18.33 3.71 16.86
N ILE A 143 -17.42 4.27 16.04
CA ILE A 143 -15.98 4.18 16.27
C ILE A 143 -15.63 5.22 17.34
N LEU A 144 -15.52 4.79 18.61
CA LEU A 144 -14.87 5.61 19.63
C LEU A 144 -13.36 5.45 19.47
N LEU A 145 -12.73 6.45 18.85
CA LEU A 145 -11.28 6.57 18.79
C LEU A 145 -10.78 7.00 20.18
N SER A 146 -10.42 6.06 21.05
CA SER A 146 -9.61 6.40 22.22
C SER A 146 -8.15 6.55 21.76
N LEU A 147 -7.67 7.79 21.77
CA LEU A 147 -6.24 8.10 21.72
C LEU A 147 -5.65 7.69 23.07
N ASN A 148 -4.62 6.84 23.05
CA ASN A 148 -3.89 6.42 24.24
C ASN A 148 -2.44 6.89 24.17
#